data_AF-M1D2U8-F1
#
_entry.id   AF-M1D2U8-F1
#
_cell.length_a   1.000
_cell.length_b   1.000
_cell.length_c   1.000
_cell.angle_alpha   90.00
_cell.angle_beta   90.00
_cell.angle_gamma   90.00
#
_symmetry.space_group_name_H-M   'P 1'
#
loop_
_entity.id
_entity.type
_entity.pdbx_description
1 polymer ?
#
loop_
_entity_poly.entity_id
_entity_poly.type
_entity_poly.pdbx_seq_one_letter_code
_entity_poly.pdbx_strand_id
1 'polypeptide(L)'
;MKIKGSAFLWHQVRCMVAVLFLIGQGLESPNVIDLLLDIERTPRKPQFPMAPEIPLVLQSCEFEGLKFICSSDTNQALNEHLERECRSYKLQSAIFHEALLNSSCIEIDNNISSDHTKKKGASHIPLLSRPTEPSYEERRKKLVA
;
A
#
# COMPACT_ATOMS: atom_id res chain seq x y z
N MET A 1 -5.93 1.51 9.09
CA MET A 1 -6.45 2.84 8.70
C MET A 1 -7.84 2.66 8.11
N LYS A 2 -8.77 3.57 8.40
CA LYS A 2 -10.10 3.62 7.75
C LYS A 2 -10.23 4.99 7.08
N ILE A 3 -10.74 5.03 5.86
CA ILE A 3 -11.03 6.27 5.13
C ILE A 3 -12.50 6.22 4.74
N LYS A 4 -13.21 7.34 4.96
CA LYS A 4 -14.60 7.54 4.57
C LYS A 4 -14.69 8.80 3.72
N GLY A 5 -15.47 8.75 2.66
CA GLY A 5 -15.69 9.87 1.74
C GLY A 5 -16.87 9.59 0.83
N SER A 6 -17.40 10.64 0.21
CA SER A 6 -18.55 10.53 -0.71
C SER A 6 -18.16 9.89 -2.05
N ALA A 7 -16.94 10.17 -2.52
CA ALA A 7 -16.38 9.60 -3.74
C ALA A 7 -14.85 9.66 -3.70
N PHE A 8 -14.21 8.83 -4.52
CA PHE A 8 -12.76 8.84 -4.72
C PHE A 8 -12.43 8.84 -6.21
N LEU A 9 -11.38 9.57 -6.58
CA LEU A 9 -10.80 9.48 -7.93
C LEU A 9 -10.10 8.12 -8.11
N TRP A 10 -9.89 7.76 -9.37
CA TRP A 10 -9.14 6.54 -9.72
C TRP A 10 -7.77 6.55 -9.02
N HIS A 11 -7.50 5.47 -8.29
CA HIS A 11 -6.30 5.25 -7.47
C HIS A 11 -6.02 6.26 -6.34
N GLN A 12 -6.93 7.18 -6.01
CA GLN A 12 -6.69 8.25 -5.03
C GLN A 12 -6.25 7.70 -3.66
N VAL A 13 -7.01 6.73 -3.13
CA VAL A 13 -6.73 6.14 -1.81
C VAL A 13 -5.35 5.51 -1.77
N ARG A 14 -5.00 4.71 -2.80
CA ARG A 14 -3.69 4.04 -2.88
C ARG A 14 -2.54 5.04 -3.00
N CYS A 15 -2.75 6.17 -3.66
CA CYS A 15 -1.77 7.25 -3.73
C CYS A 15 -1.57 7.92 -2.36
N MET A 16 -2.64 8.20 -1.62
CA MET A 16 -2.56 8.75 -0.27
C MET A 16 -1.80 7.81 0.66
N VAL A 17 -2.15 6.51 0.65
CA VAL A 17 -1.50 5.50 1.49
C VAL A 17 -0.01 5.36 1.17
N ALA A 18 0.39 5.47 -0.10
CA ALA A 18 1.79 5.40 -0.50
C ALA A 18 2.63 6.50 0.16
N VAL A 19 2.14 7.75 0.18
CA VAL A 19 2.83 8.85 0.85
C VAL A 19 2.89 8.63 2.37
N LEU A 20 1.78 8.17 2.97
CA LEU A 20 1.75 7.85 4.39
C LEU A 20 2.73 6.72 4.77
N PHE A 21 2.93 5.73 3.91
CA PHE A 21 3.94 4.69 4.12
C PHE A 21 5.36 5.23 4.07
N LEU A 22 5.66 6.19 3.18
CA LEU A 22 6.97 6.83 3.16
C LEU A 22 7.23 7.62 4.45
N ILE A 23 6.20 8.33 4.95
CA ILE A 23 6.28 9.04 6.23
C ILE A 23 6.46 8.06 7.40
N GLY A 24 5.66 7.00 7.46
CA GLY A 24 5.72 5.99 8.52
C GLY A 24 7.03 5.21 8.57
N GLN A 25 7.74 5.11 7.44
CA GLN A 25 9.10 4.54 7.35
C GLN A 25 10.21 5.55 7.71
N GLY A 26 9.87 6.82 7.97
CA GLY A 26 10.83 7.89 8.22
C GLY A 26 11.58 8.38 6.98
N LEU A 27 11.09 8.06 5.78
CA LEU A 27 11.69 8.45 4.51
C LEU A 27 11.24 9.85 4.06
N GLU A 28 10.10 10.32 4.54
CA GLU A 28 9.55 11.65 4.27
C GLU A 28 9.10 12.33 5.56
N SER A 29 9.22 13.64 5.61
CA SER A 29 8.65 14.45 6.70
C SER A 29 7.12 14.54 6.56
N PRO A 30 6.34 14.57 7.66
CA PRO A 30 4.90 14.83 7.60
C PRO A 30 4.54 16.12 6.83
N ASN A 31 5.40 17.15 6.88
CA ASN A 31 5.23 18.42 6.17
C ASN A 31 5.17 18.26 4.63
N VAL A 32 5.59 17.11 4.09
CA VAL A 32 5.47 16.83 2.66
C VAL A 32 4.01 16.84 2.20
N ILE A 33 3.06 16.51 3.07
CA ILE A 33 1.63 16.51 2.74
C ILE A 33 1.17 17.93 2.39
N ASP A 34 1.51 18.92 3.21
CA ASP A 34 1.16 20.32 2.96
C ASP A 34 1.77 20.81 1.65
N LEU A 35 3.03 20.42 1.37
CA LEU A 35 3.72 20.76 0.13
C LEU A 35 3.07 20.15 -1.11
N LEU A 36 2.58 18.91 -1.02
CA LEU A 36 1.92 18.21 -2.13
C LEU A 36 0.50 18.73 -2.40
N LEU A 37 -0.17 19.29 -1.39
CA LEU A 37 -1.50 19.88 -1.51
C LEU A 37 -1.48 21.34 -1.95
N ASP A 38 -0.33 22.00 -1.85
CA ASP A 38 -0.09 23.34 -2.38
C ASP A 38 0.17 23.29 -3.90
N ILE A 39 -0.81 23.73 -4.68
CA ILE A 39 -0.76 23.73 -6.15
C ILE A 39 0.20 24.78 -6.74
N GLU A 40 0.55 25.82 -5.98
CA GLU A 40 1.52 26.83 -6.43
C GLU A 40 2.94 26.29 -6.29
N ARG A 41 3.19 25.54 -5.21
CA ARG A 41 4.51 24.93 -4.94
C ARG A 41 4.70 23.60 -5.66
N THR A 42 3.64 22.79 -5.74
CA THR A 42 3.64 21.48 -6.38
C THR A 42 2.53 21.41 -7.43
N PRO A 43 2.72 22.04 -8.60
CA PRO A 43 1.68 22.11 -9.63
C PRO A 43 1.36 20.75 -10.27
N ARG A 44 2.24 19.75 -10.08
CA ARG A 44 2.08 18.41 -10.65
C ARG A 44 2.50 17.33 -9.67
N LYS A 45 1.77 16.22 -9.70
CA LYS A 45 2.03 15.05 -8.87
C LYS A 45 3.45 14.49 -9.15
N PRO A 46 4.33 14.34 -8.14
CA PRO A 46 5.60 13.65 -8.30
C PRO A 46 5.40 12.13 -8.50
N GLN A 47 6.37 11.47 -9.11
CA GLN A 47 6.32 10.03 -9.38
C GLN A 47 6.56 9.20 -8.11
N PHE A 48 5.63 8.29 -7.81
CA PHE A 48 5.80 7.30 -6.74
C PHE A 48 4.89 6.08 -6.99
N PRO A 49 5.33 4.87 -6.60
CA PRO A 49 4.51 3.68 -6.72
C PRO A 49 3.30 3.79 -5.80
N MET A 50 2.14 3.34 -6.29
CA MET A 50 0.94 3.25 -5.47
C MET A 50 1.11 2.17 -4.41
N ALA A 51 0.42 2.33 -3.28
CA ALA A 51 0.33 1.26 -2.30
C ALA A 51 -0.27 -0.02 -2.94
N PRO A 52 0.08 -1.22 -2.47
CA PRO A 52 -0.54 -2.46 -2.93
C PRO A 52 -2.07 -2.40 -2.85
N GLU A 53 -2.77 -3.03 -3.79
CA GLU A 53 -4.24 -3.07 -3.80
C GLU A 53 -4.84 -4.11 -2.87
N ILE A 54 -4.12 -5.21 -2.62
CA ILE A 54 -4.54 -6.32 -1.78
C ILE A 54 -5.15 -5.86 -0.44
N PRO A 55 -4.56 -4.92 0.33
CA PRO A 55 -5.13 -4.49 1.61
C PRO A 55 -6.29 -3.48 1.50
N LEU A 56 -6.66 -3.02 0.30
CA LEU A 56 -7.75 -2.05 0.12
C LEU A 56 -9.09 -2.78 0.03
N VAL A 57 -9.87 -2.72 1.11
CA VAL A 57 -11.18 -3.37 1.23
C VAL A 57 -12.29 -2.32 1.33
N LEU A 58 -13.31 -2.43 0.48
CA LEU A 58 -14.54 -1.66 0.63
C LEU A 58 -15.32 -2.21 1.83
N GLN A 59 -15.30 -1.47 2.95
CA GLN A 59 -15.92 -1.93 4.19
C GLN A 59 -17.44 -1.76 4.19
N SER A 60 -17.93 -0.57 3.84
CA SER A 60 -19.35 -0.23 3.89
C SER A 60 -19.68 0.92 2.95
N CYS A 61 -20.94 0.96 2.52
CA CYS A 61 -21.53 2.09 1.79
C CYS A 61 -22.72 2.60 2.61
N GLU A 62 -22.82 3.91 2.76
CA GLU A 62 -23.90 4.54 3.53
C GLU A 62 -24.94 5.14 2.57
N PHE A 63 -26.21 4.85 2.84
CA PHE A 63 -27.34 5.34 2.07
C PHE A 63 -28.44 5.79 3.02
N GLU A 64 -28.94 7.00 2.82
CA GLU A 64 -30.00 7.56 3.67
C GLU A 64 -31.33 6.85 3.41
N GLY A 65 -32.07 6.55 4.48
CA GLY A 65 -33.38 5.90 4.40
C GLY A 65 -33.35 4.42 4.01
N LEU A 66 -32.19 3.83 3.75
CA LEU A 66 -32.06 2.41 3.43
C LEU A 66 -31.55 1.60 4.62
N LYS A 67 -32.25 0.51 4.91
CA LYS A 67 -31.83 -0.51 5.87
C LYS A 67 -31.47 -1.78 5.11
N PHE A 68 -30.18 -2.08 5.02
CA PHE A 68 -29.73 -3.37 4.49
C PHE A 68 -30.14 -4.49 5.44
N ILE A 69 -30.75 -5.53 4.89
CA ILE A 69 -31.14 -6.73 5.64
C ILE A 69 -30.20 -7.85 5.23
N CYS A 70 -29.60 -8.51 6.21
CA CYS A 70 -28.80 -9.70 6.03
C CYS A 70 -29.34 -10.76 6.99
N SER A 71 -29.68 -11.95 6.50
CA SER A 71 -30.21 -13.00 7.37
C SER A 71 -29.13 -13.50 8.33
N SER A 72 -29.55 -14.11 9.44
CA SER A 72 -28.61 -14.78 10.36
C SER A 72 -27.78 -15.81 9.61
N ASP A 73 -28.41 -16.59 8.75
CA ASP A 73 -27.82 -17.74 8.07
C ASP A 73 -26.78 -17.27 7.04
N THR A 74 -27.06 -16.18 6.31
CA THR A 74 -26.07 -15.61 5.37
C THR A 74 -24.89 -14.98 6.08
N ASN A 75 -25.11 -14.29 7.21
CA ASN A 75 -24.03 -13.76 8.03
C ASN A 75 -23.15 -14.88 8.61
N GLN A 76 -23.77 -15.96 9.10
CA GLN A 76 -23.08 -17.11 9.63
C GLN A 76 -22.23 -17.79 8.53
N ALA A 77 -22.82 -18.06 7.36
CA ALA A 77 -22.11 -18.66 6.24
C ALA A 77 -20.92 -17.80 5.78
N LEU A 78 -21.07 -16.48 5.74
CA LEU A 78 -19.97 -15.55 5.42
C LEU A 78 -18.86 -15.62 6.46
N ASN A 79 -19.20 -15.60 7.75
CA ASN A 79 -18.21 -15.70 8.83
C ASN A 79 -17.45 -17.03 8.77
N GLU A 80 -18.17 -18.15 8.59
CA GLU A 80 -17.56 -19.47 8.44
C GLU A 80 -16.62 -19.55 7.23
N HIS A 81 -16.99 -18.92 6.12
CA HIS A 81 -16.13 -18.82 4.95
C HIS A 81 -14.86 -18.01 5.25
N LEU A 82 -14.98 -16.81 5.81
CA LEU A 82 -13.84 -15.96 6.14
C LEU A 82 -12.90 -16.60 7.17
N GLU A 83 -13.46 -17.32 8.15
CA GLU A 83 -12.67 -18.10 9.10
C GLU A 83 -11.88 -19.21 8.40
N ARG A 84 -12.50 -19.91 7.46
CA ARG A 84 -11.83 -20.98 6.69
C ARG A 84 -10.68 -20.41 5.86
N GLU A 85 -10.90 -19.32 5.14
CA GLU A 85 -9.85 -18.65 4.37
C GLU A 85 -8.71 -18.19 5.28
N CYS A 86 -9.03 -17.60 6.44
CA CYS A 86 -8.02 -17.19 7.42
C CYS A 86 -7.18 -18.37 7.93
N ARG A 87 -7.82 -19.51 8.22
CA ARG A 87 -7.12 -20.74 8.63
C ARG A 87 -6.21 -21.26 7.51
N SER A 88 -6.68 -21.25 6.26
CA SER A 88 -5.91 -21.67 5.09
C SER A 88 -4.64 -20.81 4.93
N TYR A 89 -4.77 -19.49 4.94
CA TYR A 89 -3.61 -18.59 4.83
C TYR A 89 -2.65 -18.69 6.01
N LYS A 90 -3.15 -18.90 7.23
CA LYS A 90 -2.30 -19.15 8.41
C LYS A 90 -1.50 -20.44 8.25
N LEU A 91 -2.12 -21.51 7.78
CA LEU A 91 -1.44 -22.79 7.53
C LEU A 91 -0.36 -22.62 6.45
N GLN A 92 -0.70 -21.98 5.32
CA GLN A 92 0.27 -21.69 4.25
C GLN A 92 1.45 -20.86 4.76
N SER A 93 1.17 -19.80 5.53
CA SER A 93 2.21 -18.97 6.14
C SER A 93 3.11 -19.77 7.09
N ALA A 94 2.54 -20.68 7.90
CA ALA A 94 3.30 -21.52 8.82
C ALA A 94 4.21 -22.51 8.06
N ILE A 95 3.71 -23.13 6.99
CA ILE A 95 4.49 -24.02 6.11
C ILE A 95 5.67 -23.25 5.50
N PHE A 96 5.43 -22.07 4.93
CA PHE A 96 6.52 -21.28 4.34
C PHE A 96 7.52 -20.79 5.39
N HIS A 97 7.04 -20.41 6.57
CA HIS A 97 7.91 -19.99 7.66
C HIS A 97 8.81 -21.14 8.12
N GLU A 98 8.27 -22.34 8.30
CA GLU A 98 9.03 -23.54 8.64
C GLU A 98 10.03 -23.91 7.54
N ALA A 99 9.62 -23.83 6.27
CA ALA A 99 10.51 -24.07 5.14
C ALA A 99 11.69 -23.08 5.13
N LEU A 100 11.46 -21.79 5.40
CA LEU A 100 12.51 -20.77 5.49
C LEU A 100 13.51 -21.05 6.62
N LEU A 101 13.02 -21.44 7.80
CA LEU A 101 13.88 -21.79 8.93
C LEU A 101 14.79 -22.98 8.59
N ASN A 102 14.22 -24.03 7.99
CA ASN A 102 15.00 -25.22 7.60
C ASN A 102 15.91 -24.99 6.38
N SER A 103 15.54 -24.06 5.49
CA SER A 103 16.39 -23.63 4.37
C SER A 103 17.62 -22.84 4.83
N SER A 104 17.61 -22.31 6.05
CA SER A 104 18.72 -21.53 6.62
C SER A 104 19.88 -22.40 7.14
N CYS A 105 19.80 -23.72 6.98
CA CYS A 105 20.89 -24.64 7.30
C CYS A 105 21.88 -24.77 6.13
N ILE A 106 22.92 -23.94 6.16
CA ILE A 106 24.37 -24.24 5.96
C ILE A 106 25.05 -22.89 5.66
N GLU A 107 25.65 -22.27 6.68
CA GLU A 107 27.01 -21.69 6.68
C GLU A 107 27.44 -21.55 8.16
N ILE A 108 27.78 -22.69 8.79
CA ILE A 108 28.72 -22.65 9.92
C ILE A 108 30.10 -22.79 9.28
N ASP A 109 30.67 -21.68 8.85
CA ASP A 109 32.11 -21.52 8.84
C ASP A 109 32.47 -20.34 9.75
N ASN A 110 33.20 -20.69 10.80
CA ASN A 110 33.67 -19.80 11.85
C ASN A 110 34.66 -18.78 11.31
N ASN A 111 34.16 -17.62 10.86
CA ASN A 111 34.78 -16.29 10.98
C ASN A 111 34.06 -15.35 10.03
N ILE A 112 33.34 -14.37 10.55
CA ILE A 112 33.36 -12.95 10.14
C ILE A 112 32.31 -12.22 10.98
N SER A 113 32.76 -11.10 11.54
CA SER A 113 32.01 -10.02 12.18
C SER A 113 30.52 -9.98 11.83
N SER A 114 29.68 -9.83 12.85
CA SER A 114 28.28 -9.48 12.75
C SER A 114 28.10 -8.13 12.04
N ASP A 115 28.21 -8.12 10.72
CA ASP A 115 27.68 -7.05 9.91
C ASP A 115 26.38 -7.59 9.31
N HIS A 116 25.27 -7.21 9.95
CA HIS A 116 23.97 -7.29 9.32
C HIS A 116 24.14 -6.73 7.91
N THR A 117 24.05 -7.58 6.90
CA THR A 117 24.02 -7.14 5.51
C THR A 117 22.72 -6.36 5.33
N LYS A 118 22.76 -5.09 5.72
CA LYS A 118 21.87 -4.05 5.20
C LYS A 118 22.10 -4.13 3.71
N LYS A 119 21.29 -4.90 3.00
CA LYS A 119 21.10 -4.71 1.56
C LYS A 119 21.01 -3.20 1.41
N LYS A 120 21.99 -2.58 0.75
CA LYS A 120 21.96 -1.15 0.42
C LYS A 120 20.70 -0.97 -0.41
N GLY A 121 19.58 -0.72 0.28
CA GLY A 121 18.35 -0.31 -0.36
C GLY A 121 18.72 0.92 -1.17
N ALA A 122 18.22 0.99 -2.40
CA ALA A 122 18.39 2.19 -3.20
C ALA A 122 18.10 3.40 -2.32
N SER A 123 19.05 4.34 -2.24
CA SER A 123 18.91 5.54 -1.42
C SER A 123 17.56 6.18 -1.75
N HIS A 124 16.69 6.32 -0.76
CA HIS A 124 15.39 6.94 -0.96
C HIS A 124 15.58 8.33 -1.56
N ILE A 125 14.90 8.60 -2.68
CA ILE A 125 14.87 9.92 -3.30
C ILE A 125 13.63 10.66 -2.77
N PRO A 126 13.78 11.83 -2.14
CA PRO A 126 12.65 12.60 -1.64
C PRO A 126 11.60 12.90 -2.72
N LEU A 127 10.32 12.86 -2.38
CA LEU A 127 9.19 13.00 -3.31
C LEU A 127 9.30 14.25 -4.18
N LEU A 128 9.69 15.39 -3.59
CA LEU A 128 9.79 16.67 -4.29
C LEU A 128 10.97 16.76 -5.26
N SER A 129 11.94 15.85 -5.16
CA SER A 129 13.08 15.77 -6.07
C SER A 129 12.83 14.83 -7.25
N ARG A 130 11.65 14.20 -7.32
CA ARG A 130 11.31 13.23 -8.36
C ARG A 130 10.72 13.92 -9.60
N PRO A 131 10.82 13.30 -10.79
CA PRO A 131 10.05 13.73 -11.95
C PRO A 131 8.56 13.78 -11.63
N THR A 132 7.82 14.68 -12.27
CA THR A 132 6.37 14.79 -12.12
C THR A 132 5.63 14.09 -13.25
N GLU A 133 4.35 13.80 -13.04
CA GLU A 133 3.43 13.42 -14.11
C GLU A 133 3.42 14.44 -15.26
N PRO A 134 3.24 13.99 -16.52
CA PRO A 134 3.15 14.89 -17.65
C PRO A 134 1.91 15.77 -17.57
N SER A 135 2.03 16.98 -18.11
CA SER A 135 0.90 17.91 -18.21
C SER A 135 -0.18 17.40 -19.17
N TYR A 136 -1.37 17.98 -19.09
CA TYR A 136 -2.45 17.70 -20.02
C TYR A 136 -2.02 17.95 -21.49
N GLU A 137 -1.35 19.06 -21.76
CA GLU A 137 -0.86 19.38 -23.11
C GLU A 137 0.21 18.39 -23.60
N GLU A 138 1.11 17.94 -22.72
CA GLU A 138 2.08 16.88 -23.05
C GLU A 138 1.39 15.55 -23.38
N ARG A 139 0.34 15.19 -22.64
CA ARG A 139 -0.46 13.98 -22.92
C ARG A 139 -1.20 14.10 -24.25
N ARG A 140 -1.78 15.26 -24.56
CA ARG A 140 -2.45 15.51 -25.85
C ARG A 140 -1.51 15.38 -27.03
N LYS A 141 -0.31 15.96 -26.94
CA LYS A 141 0.69 15.87 -28.01
C LYS A 141 1.07 14.42 -28.35
N LYS A 142 1.11 13.54 -27.34
CA LYS A 142 1.37 12.10 -27.54
C LYS A 142 0.23 11.32 -28.21
N LEU A 143 -1.01 11.82 -28.17
CA LEU A 143 -2.16 11.18 -28.81
C LEU A 143 -2.29 11.58 -30.29
N VAL A 144 -1.66 12.69 -30.68
CA VAL A 144 -1.70 13.25 -32.04
C VAL A 144 -0.43 12.91 -32.83
N ALA A 145 0.60 12.36 -32.16
CA ALA A 145 1.84 11.86 -32.76
C ALA A 145 1.74 10.35 -33.01
#